data_AF-A0A2T2VKP6-F1
#
_entry.id   AF-A0A2T2VKP6-F1
#
_cell.length_a   1.000
_cell.length_b   1.000
_cell.length_c   1.000
_cell.angle_alpha   90.00
_cell.angle_beta   90.00
_cell.angle_gamma   90.00
#
_symmetry.space_group_name_H-M   'P 1'
#
loop_
_entity.id
_entity.type
_entity.pdbx_description
1 polymer ?
#
loop_
_entity_poly.entity_id
_entity_poly.type
_entity_poly.pdbx_seq_one_letter_code
_entity_poly.pdbx_strand_id
1 'polypeptide(L)'
;LEITQDLYQMKDTNLVIGAEMFERDDQAIINEYFKDLISQRSFEREAKLWDNYQKAYKPLVEFAKDSGLKLVATNIPRRYADYVASHGLSLDSLAEKKQQWFAPQPIEVNMELASYQEMMDMGGGHGMERMVHAQAVKDATMAHFINQYLEAEETLFHLNGTFHSKYNEGIYWYLNKYNPDLKVTTLNSVEQKHVTELQQANQKLGDFILTIPDNMTKPY
;
A
#
# COMPACT_ATOMS: atom_id res chain seq x y z
N LEU A 1 -3.84 8.78 11.16
CA LEU A 1 -3.15 8.86 12.46
C LEU A 1 -4.05 8.36 13.57
N GLU A 2 -5.23 8.95 13.79
CA GLU A 2 -6.19 8.52 14.83
C GLU A 2 -6.43 7.00 14.86
N ILE A 3 -6.80 6.39 13.73
CA ILE A 3 -7.01 4.93 13.63
C ILE A 3 -5.78 4.14 14.08
N THR A 4 -4.57 4.61 13.72
CA THR A 4 -3.32 3.95 14.11
C THR A 4 -3.09 4.04 15.61
N GLN A 5 -3.41 5.18 16.23
CA GLN A 5 -3.30 5.38 17.68
C GLN A 5 -4.31 4.51 18.43
N ASP A 6 -5.55 4.43 17.95
CA ASP A 6 -6.58 3.56 18.54
C ASP A 6 -6.19 2.08 18.42
N LEU A 7 -5.71 1.65 17.25
CA LEU A 7 -5.21 0.29 17.07
C LEU A 7 -4.01 0.01 17.98
N TYR A 8 -3.10 0.98 18.14
CA TYR A 8 -1.96 0.85 19.04
C TYR A 8 -2.41 0.68 20.50
N GLN A 9 -3.43 1.42 20.97
CA GLN A 9 -3.97 1.22 22.32
C GLN A 9 -4.52 -0.20 22.53
N MET A 10 -5.03 -0.83 21.47
CA MET A 10 -5.61 -2.18 21.53
C MET A 10 -4.58 -3.30 21.36
N LYS A 11 -3.50 -3.05 20.60
CA LYS A 11 -2.53 -4.07 20.15
C LYS A 11 -1.13 -3.89 20.73
N ASP A 12 -0.84 -2.71 21.25
CA ASP A 12 0.50 -2.29 21.66
C ASP A 12 1.51 -2.54 20.52
N THR A 13 2.72 -2.96 20.85
CA THR A 13 3.80 -3.31 19.90
C THR A 13 3.50 -4.50 18.98
N ASN A 14 2.36 -5.20 19.14
CA ASN A 14 1.89 -6.21 18.16
C ASN A 14 1.20 -5.57 16.94
N LEU A 15 1.22 -4.24 16.83
CA LEU A 15 0.79 -3.51 15.63
C LEU A 15 1.97 -3.30 14.66
N VAL A 16 1.78 -3.68 13.41
CA VAL A 16 2.72 -3.41 12.31
C VAL A 16 2.08 -2.41 11.34
N ILE A 17 2.86 -1.43 10.88
CA ILE A 17 2.41 -0.46 9.88
C ILE A 17 3.01 -0.85 8.53
N GLY A 18 2.18 -1.22 7.57
CA GLY A 18 2.59 -1.38 6.17
C GLY A 18 2.20 -0.14 5.37
N ALA A 19 3.02 0.27 4.40
CA ALA A 19 2.85 1.59 3.82
C ALA A 19 3.28 1.67 2.34
N GLU A 20 2.34 2.01 1.46
CA GLU A 20 2.54 2.10 -0.01
C GLU A 20 3.52 3.19 -0.43
N MET A 21 3.60 4.30 0.32
CA MET A 21 4.40 5.46 -0.05
C MET A 21 5.92 5.28 0.12
N PHE A 22 6.37 4.12 0.63
CA PHE A 22 7.78 3.75 0.74
C PHE A 22 8.05 2.60 -0.22
N GLU A 23 9.09 2.76 -1.02
CA GLU A 23 9.55 1.70 -1.90
C GLU A 23 10.32 0.66 -1.08
N ARG A 24 10.27 -0.60 -1.49
CA ARG A 24 10.86 -1.69 -0.71
C ARG A 24 12.35 -1.50 -0.45
N ASP A 25 13.06 -0.84 -1.35
CA ASP A 25 14.46 -0.50 -1.20
C ASP A 25 14.73 0.66 -0.21
N ASP A 26 13.71 1.33 0.31
CA ASP A 26 13.79 2.25 1.46
C ASP A 26 13.78 1.53 2.82
N GLN A 27 13.48 0.22 2.88
CA GLN A 27 13.34 -0.47 4.18
C GLN A 27 14.61 -0.38 5.04
N ALA A 28 15.80 -0.43 4.42
CA ALA A 28 17.06 -0.33 5.14
C ALA A 28 17.20 1.02 5.87
N ILE A 29 16.90 2.12 5.16
CA ILE A 29 17.02 3.46 5.74
C ILE A 29 15.92 3.75 6.78
N ILE A 30 14.71 3.21 6.60
CA ILE A 30 13.66 3.25 7.62
C ILE A 30 14.14 2.55 8.90
N ASN A 31 14.72 1.36 8.77
CA ASN A 31 15.22 0.60 9.93
C ASN A 31 16.38 1.31 10.64
N GLU A 32 17.28 1.94 9.90
CA GLU A 32 18.38 2.74 10.46
C GLU A 32 17.84 3.95 11.22
N TYR A 33 16.84 4.64 10.66
CA TYR A 33 16.18 5.76 11.31
C TYR A 33 15.46 5.33 12.59
N PHE A 34 14.71 4.23 12.55
CA PHE A 34 13.95 3.73 13.70
C PHE A 34 14.84 3.23 14.84
N LYS A 35 16.10 2.88 14.53
CA LYS A 35 17.14 2.49 15.51
C LYS A 35 18.03 3.64 15.96
N ASP A 36 17.70 4.88 15.61
CA ASP A 36 18.49 6.09 15.91
C ASP A 36 19.93 6.06 15.36
N LEU A 37 20.20 5.25 14.32
CA LEU A 37 21.52 5.17 13.68
C LEU A 37 21.78 6.36 12.75
N ILE A 38 20.71 6.96 12.21
CA ILE A 38 20.75 8.16 11.39
C ILE A 38 19.77 9.21 11.91
N SER A 39 20.10 10.48 11.68
CA SER A 39 19.19 11.58 12.01
C SER A 39 17.97 11.63 11.09
N GLN A 40 16.86 12.21 11.57
CA GLN A 40 15.67 12.49 10.76
C GLN A 40 16.03 13.25 9.47
N ARG A 41 16.94 14.23 9.56
CA ARG A 41 17.41 14.99 8.39
C ARG A 41 18.11 14.10 7.35
N SER A 42 18.80 13.05 7.78
CA SER A 42 19.46 12.13 6.86
C SER A 42 18.45 11.16 6.26
N PHE A 43 17.54 10.63 7.07
CA PHE A 43 16.40 9.83 6.61
C PHE A 43 15.60 10.58 5.52
N GLU A 44 15.15 11.80 5.80
CA GLU A 44 14.33 12.58 4.87
C GLU A 44 15.06 13.02 3.60
N ARG A 45 16.40 13.03 3.62
CA ARG A 45 17.22 13.36 2.44
C ARG A 45 17.44 12.15 1.54
N GLU A 46 17.53 10.96 2.11
CA GLU A 46 18.00 9.76 1.42
C GLU A 46 16.87 8.76 1.10
N ALA A 47 15.78 8.76 1.88
CA ALA A 47 14.59 7.99 1.56
C ALA A 47 13.80 8.61 0.40
N LYS A 48 13.14 7.79 -0.41
CA LYS A 48 12.32 8.25 -1.55
C LYS A 48 10.94 8.72 -1.11
N LEU A 49 10.90 9.83 -0.41
CA LEU A 49 9.68 10.42 0.12
C LEU A 49 8.79 10.99 -1.00
N TRP A 50 7.47 10.85 -0.85
CA TRP A 50 6.51 11.58 -1.69
C TRP A 50 6.51 13.08 -1.34
N ASP A 51 6.15 13.92 -2.31
CA ASP A 51 6.19 15.39 -2.17
C ASP A 51 5.39 15.91 -0.97
N ASN A 52 4.28 15.24 -0.64
CA ASN A 52 3.41 15.59 0.48
C ASN A 52 3.81 14.94 1.82
N TYR A 53 4.96 14.26 1.91
CA TYR A 53 5.40 13.52 3.10
C TYR A 53 5.30 14.33 4.39
N GLN A 54 5.84 15.55 4.39
CA GLN A 54 5.92 16.40 5.59
C GLN A 54 4.54 16.66 6.21
N LYS A 55 3.49 16.77 5.39
CA LYS A 55 2.13 17.08 5.85
C LYS A 55 1.29 15.83 6.08
N ALA A 56 1.41 14.84 5.19
CA ALA A 56 0.49 13.72 5.13
C ALA A 56 0.97 12.48 5.90
N TYR A 57 2.28 12.20 5.90
CA TYR A 57 2.81 10.90 6.33
C TYR A 57 3.80 10.98 7.48
N LYS A 58 4.56 12.08 7.59
CA LYS A 58 5.52 12.30 8.69
C LYS A 58 4.91 12.09 10.08
N PRO A 59 3.71 12.62 10.43
CA PRO A 59 3.14 12.39 11.76
C PRO A 59 2.94 10.90 12.10
N LEU A 60 2.60 10.08 11.09
CA LEU A 60 2.48 8.64 11.27
C LEU A 60 3.84 7.96 11.45
N VAL A 61 4.84 8.34 10.64
CA VAL A 61 6.18 7.76 10.72
C VAL A 61 6.83 8.04 12.07
N GLU A 62 6.74 9.29 12.54
CA GLU A 62 7.24 9.68 13.86
C GLU A 62 6.49 8.94 14.97
N PHE A 63 5.15 8.84 14.88
CA PHE A 63 4.37 8.06 15.84
C PHE A 63 4.81 6.59 15.89
N ALA A 64 5.00 5.96 14.73
CA ALA A 64 5.45 4.57 14.64
C ALA A 64 6.84 4.38 15.28
N LYS A 65 7.77 5.30 14.99
CA LYS A 65 9.11 5.29 15.59
C LYS A 65 9.06 5.46 17.10
N ASP A 66 8.38 6.50 17.59
CA ASP A 66 8.31 6.84 19.01
C ASP A 66 7.58 5.78 19.84
N SER A 67 6.66 5.04 19.21
CA SER A 67 5.88 3.96 19.84
C SER A 67 6.53 2.58 19.68
N GLY A 68 7.74 2.50 19.09
CA GLY A 68 8.46 1.23 18.89
C GLY A 68 7.79 0.26 17.91
N LEU A 69 6.96 0.77 17.00
CA LEU A 69 6.27 -0.04 15.99
C LEU A 69 7.18 -0.36 14.81
N LYS A 70 6.92 -1.51 14.17
CA LYS A 70 7.52 -1.85 12.89
C LYS A 70 6.84 -1.03 11.78
N LEU A 71 7.62 -0.34 10.95
CA LEU A 71 7.16 0.29 9.71
C LEU A 71 7.76 -0.45 8.51
N VAL A 72 6.89 -0.96 7.66
CA VAL A 72 7.23 -1.82 6.52
C VAL A 72 6.98 -1.07 5.22
N ALA A 73 8.04 -0.86 4.46
CA ALA A 73 7.96 -0.41 3.07
C ALA A 73 7.49 -1.59 2.20
N THR A 74 6.29 -1.49 1.65
CA THR A 74 5.62 -2.60 0.96
C THR A 74 5.59 -2.43 -0.55
N ASN A 75 5.81 -1.22 -1.06
CA ASN A 75 5.65 -0.97 -2.49
C ASN A 75 6.88 -1.41 -3.29
N ILE A 76 6.67 -1.79 -4.53
CA ILE A 76 7.78 -2.08 -5.45
C ILE A 76 8.54 -0.77 -5.77
N PRO A 77 9.88 -0.80 -5.90
CA PRO A 77 10.61 0.36 -6.39
C PRO A 77 10.09 0.80 -7.76
N ARG A 78 9.80 2.10 -7.93
CA ARG A 78 9.08 2.64 -9.11
C ARG A 78 9.73 2.25 -10.43
N ARG A 79 11.07 2.21 -10.47
CA ARG A 79 11.85 1.77 -11.63
C ARG A 79 11.46 0.38 -12.17
N TYR A 80 10.95 -0.51 -11.32
CA TYR A 80 10.49 -1.85 -11.74
C TYR A 80 9.02 -1.85 -12.17
N ALA A 81 8.16 -1.05 -11.53
CA ALA A 81 6.81 -0.81 -12.04
C ALA A 81 6.85 -0.17 -13.45
N ASP A 82 7.74 0.81 -13.65
CA ASP A 82 7.97 1.45 -14.95
C ASP A 82 8.53 0.47 -15.99
N TYR A 83 9.41 -0.44 -15.55
CA TYR A 83 9.90 -1.53 -16.39
C TYR A 83 8.75 -2.42 -16.87
N VAL A 84 7.85 -2.82 -15.96
CA VAL A 84 6.66 -3.62 -16.30
C VAL A 84 5.74 -2.87 -17.27
N ALA A 85 5.50 -1.58 -17.02
CA ALA A 85 4.70 -0.73 -17.91
C ALA A 85 5.31 -0.64 -19.32
N SER A 86 6.62 -0.77 -19.45
CA SER A 86 7.35 -0.65 -20.72
C SER A 86 7.54 -1.98 -21.45
N HIS A 87 7.75 -3.07 -20.71
CA HIS A 87 8.20 -4.37 -21.24
C HIS A 87 7.24 -5.54 -20.99
N GLY A 88 6.16 -5.34 -20.24
CA GLY A 88 5.24 -6.39 -19.82
C GLY A 88 5.59 -6.98 -18.45
N LEU A 89 4.78 -7.94 -17.99
CA LEU A 89 4.75 -8.36 -16.59
C LEU A 89 6.02 -9.08 -16.09
N SER A 90 6.77 -9.74 -16.97
CA SER A 90 7.93 -10.55 -16.54
C SER A 90 9.08 -9.69 -16.06
N LEU A 91 9.51 -9.96 -14.82
CA LEU A 91 10.72 -9.42 -14.20
C LEU A 91 11.87 -10.45 -14.14
N ASP A 92 11.72 -11.61 -14.79
CA ASP A 92 12.65 -12.75 -14.67
C ASP A 92 14.06 -12.45 -15.19
N SER A 93 14.16 -11.49 -16.12
CA SER A 93 15.45 -11.04 -16.68
C SER A 93 16.26 -10.16 -15.71
N LEU A 94 15.67 -9.76 -14.57
CA LEU A 94 16.37 -8.98 -13.56
C LEU A 94 17.21 -9.90 -12.66
N ALA A 95 18.45 -9.49 -12.40
CA ALA A 95 19.38 -10.23 -11.55
C ALA A 95 18.76 -10.68 -10.21
N GLU A 96 19.10 -11.88 -9.72
CA GLU A 96 18.56 -12.51 -8.50
C GLU A 96 18.50 -11.56 -7.31
N LYS A 97 19.53 -10.72 -7.12
CA LYS A 97 19.58 -9.72 -6.03
C LYS A 97 18.43 -8.70 -6.05
N LYS A 98 17.76 -8.49 -7.18
CA LYS A 98 16.63 -7.57 -7.33
C LYS A 98 15.30 -8.23 -6.97
N GLN A 99 15.22 -9.55 -6.96
CA GLN A 99 14.00 -10.30 -6.61
C GLN A 99 13.56 -10.05 -5.16
N GLN A 100 14.47 -9.63 -4.27
CA GLN A 100 14.13 -9.26 -2.89
C GLN A 100 13.27 -7.98 -2.77
N TRP A 101 13.05 -7.25 -3.87
CA TRP A 101 12.33 -5.97 -3.89
C TRP A 101 10.91 -6.06 -4.43
N PHE A 102 10.47 -7.22 -4.88
CA PHE A 102 9.14 -7.43 -5.46
C PHE A 102 8.62 -8.84 -5.21
N ALA A 103 7.32 -9.06 -5.50
CA ALA A 103 6.71 -10.37 -5.34
C ALA A 103 7.38 -11.46 -6.22
N PRO A 104 7.42 -12.72 -5.75
CA PRO A 104 7.90 -13.85 -6.52
C PRO A 104 7.21 -13.96 -7.89
N GLN A 105 7.98 -14.34 -8.92
CA GLN A 105 7.48 -14.57 -10.27
C GLN A 105 7.08 -16.05 -10.47
N PRO A 106 6.16 -16.36 -11.41
CA PRO A 106 5.35 -15.43 -12.19
C PRO A 106 4.22 -14.82 -11.37
N ILE A 107 3.90 -13.55 -11.64
CA ILE A 107 2.70 -12.90 -11.07
C ILE A 107 1.51 -13.26 -11.94
N GLU A 108 0.43 -13.72 -11.32
CA GLU A 108 -0.84 -13.93 -12.01
C GLU A 108 -1.64 -12.64 -12.00
N VAL A 109 -2.21 -12.27 -13.15
CA VAL A 109 -3.08 -11.10 -13.29
C VAL A 109 -4.43 -11.56 -13.79
N ASN A 110 -5.45 -11.38 -12.94
CA ASN A 110 -6.82 -11.60 -13.36
C ASN A 110 -7.38 -10.31 -13.97
N MET A 111 -7.44 -10.23 -15.30
CA MET A 111 -7.95 -9.06 -15.99
C MET A 111 -9.44 -8.84 -15.76
N GLU A 112 -10.20 -9.83 -15.29
CA GLU A 112 -11.65 -9.72 -15.04
C GLU A 112 -11.99 -8.98 -13.74
N LEU A 113 -10.99 -8.61 -12.93
CA LEU A 113 -11.19 -7.80 -11.72
C LEU A 113 -11.77 -6.42 -12.09
N ALA A 114 -12.81 -5.99 -11.39
CA ALA A 114 -13.58 -4.78 -11.68
C ALA A 114 -12.70 -3.52 -11.66
N SER A 115 -11.76 -3.41 -10.72
CA SER A 115 -10.79 -2.33 -10.62
C SER A 115 -9.86 -2.26 -11.83
N TYR A 116 -9.46 -3.40 -12.38
CA TYR A 116 -8.64 -3.47 -13.59
C TYR A 116 -9.47 -3.21 -14.85
N GLN A 117 -10.72 -3.67 -14.91
CA GLN A 117 -11.64 -3.31 -15.99
C GLN A 117 -11.93 -1.81 -16.02
N GLU A 118 -12.20 -1.18 -14.87
CA GLU A 118 -12.35 0.28 -14.79
C GLU A 118 -11.10 1.03 -15.28
N MET A 119 -9.91 0.48 -14.99
CA MET A 119 -8.65 1.04 -15.48
C MET A 119 -8.51 0.89 -16.99
N MET A 120 -8.93 -0.25 -17.56
CA MET A 120 -9.01 -0.47 -19.01
C MET A 120 -10.00 0.50 -19.68
N ASP A 121 -11.09 0.87 -19.01
CA ASP A 121 -12.08 1.80 -19.53
C ASP A 121 -11.60 3.27 -19.55
N MET A 122 -10.57 3.62 -18.77
CA MET A 122 -9.96 4.96 -18.80
C MET A 122 -9.16 5.23 -20.08
N GLY A 123 -8.87 4.20 -20.89
CA GLY A 123 -8.24 4.35 -22.19
C GLY A 123 -8.14 3.02 -22.94
N GLY A 124 -8.50 2.99 -24.22
CA GLY A 124 -8.46 1.76 -25.01
C GLY A 124 -7.05 1.35 -25.47
N GLY A 125 -6.73 0.06 -25.38
CA GLY A 125 -5.63 -0.59 -26.13
C GLY A 125 -4.46 -1.12 -25.28
N HIS A 126 -3.40 -1.58 -25.96
CA HIS A 126 -2.24 -2.26 -25.37
C HIS A 126 -1.48 -1.43 -24.33
N GLY A 127 -1.56 -0.09 -24.39
CA GLY A 127 -0.96 0.77 -23.37
C GLY A 127 -1.64 0.63 -22.01
N MET A 128 -2.95 0.38 -22.00
CA MET A 128 -3.73 0.24 -20.77
C MET A 128 -3.52 -1.11 -20.11
N GLU A 129 -3.39 -2.18 -20.91
CA GLU A 129 -3.04 -3.51 -20.41
C GLU A 129 -1.69 -3.50 -19.68
N ARG A 130 -0.68 -2.81 -20.22
CA ARG A 130 0.62 -2.65 -19.54
C ARG A 130 0.54 -1.84 -18.26
N MET A 131 -0.34 -0.84 -18.21
CA MET A 131 -0.60 -0.09 -16.99
C MET A 131 -1.30 -0.97 -15.93
N VAL A 132 -2.24 -1.84 -16.33
CA VAL A 132 -2.81 -2.85 -15.45
C VAL A 132 -1.73 -3.79 -14.92
N HIS A 133 -0.83 -4.29 -15.77
CA HIS A 133 0.30 -5.10 -15.31
C HIS A 133 1.20 -4.36 -14.31
N ALA A 134 1.45 -3.07 -14.53
CA ALA A 134 2.24 -2.23 -13.62
C ALA A 134 1.54 -2.00 -12.26
N GLN A 135 0.21 -2.01 -12.23
CA GLN A 135 -0.56 -1.96 -10.99
C GLN A 135 -0.61 -3.32 -10.30
N ALA A 136 -0.83 -4.38 -11.06
CA ALA A 136 -0.82 -5.75 -10.57
C ALA A 136 0.50 -6.13 -9.89
N VAL A 137 1.65 -5.73 -10.46
CA VAL A 137 2.95 -5.97 -9.81
C VAL A 137 3.11 -5.19 -8.50
N LYS A 138 2.54 -3.97 -8.39
CA LYS A 138 2.51 -3.21 -7.14
C LYS A 138 1.65 -3.92 -6.10
N ASP A 139 0.42 -4.29 -6.46
CA ASP A 139 -0.53 -5.00 -5.59
C ASP A 139 0.07 -6.31 -5.07
N ALA A 140 0.60 -7.13 -5.98
CA ALA A 140 1.25 -8.39 -5.65
C ALA A 140 2.43 -8.19 -4.70
N THR A 141 3.24 -7.16 -4.94
CA THR A 141 4.41 -6.85 -4.11
C THR A 141 4.02 -6.37 -2.72
N MET A 142 3.03 -5.49 -2.62
CA MET A 142 2.51 -5.03 -1.34
C MET A 142 1.92 -6.18 -0.54
N ALA A 143 1.07 -7.02 -1.17
CA ALA A 143 0.52 -8.21 -0.53
C ALA A 143 1.61 -9.20 -0.09
N HIS A 144 2.67 -9.38 -0.89
CA HIS A 144 3.79 -10.25 -0.54
C HIS A 144 4.48 -9.78 0.74
N PHE A 145 4.82 -8.49 0.82
CA PHE A 145 5.51 -7.95 1.99
C PHE A 145 4.59 -7.84 3.21
N ILE A 146 3.29 -7.59 3.05
CA ILE A 146 2.33 -7.71 4.16
C ILE A 146 2.36 -9.12 4.73
N ASN A 147 2.25 -10.15 3.88
CA ASN A 147 2.21 -11.54 4.35
C ASN A 147 3.56 -12.00 4.94
N GLN A 148 4.69 -11.45 4.46
CA GLN A 148 6.01 -11.76 5.00
C GLN A 148 6.25 -11.12 6.38
N TYR A 149 5.71 -9.92 6.61
CA TYR A 149 5.96 -9.14 7.82
C TYR A 149 4.89 -9.28 8.90
N LEU A 150 3.83 -10.04 8.62
CA LEU A 150 2.80 -10.35 9.60
C LEU A 150 3.17 -11.63 10.34
N GLU A 151 3.54 -11.51 11.62
CA GLU A 151 3.78 -12.65 12.49
C GLU A 151 2.48 -13.12 13.19
N ALA A 152 2.55 -14.25 13.89
CA ALA A 152 1.44 -14.74 14.68
C ALA A 152 1.06 -13.71 15.76
N GLU A 153 -0.25 -13.53 15.99
CA GLU A 153 -0.82 -12.60 16.98
C GLU A 153 -0.65 -11.10 16.65
N GLU A 154 0.15 -10.75 15.64
CA GLU A 154 0.28 -9.38 15.15
C GLU A 154 -0.98 -8.94 14.36
N THR A 155 -1.15 -7.62 14.28
CA THR A 155 -2.11 -6.99 13.38
C THR A 155 -1.34 -6.02 12.49
N LEU A 156 -1.45 -6.16 11.18
CA LEU A 156 -0.83 -5.24 10.23
C LEU A 156 -1.87 -4.26 9.69
N PHE A 157 -1.67 -2.97 9.97
CA PHE A 157 -2.45 -1.88 9.39
C PHE A 157 -1.73 -1.34 8.17
N HIS A 158 -2.27 -1.62 6.98
CA HIS A 158 -1.67 -1.20 5.72
C HIS A 158 -2.32 0.10 5.21
N LEU A 159 -1.49 1.08 4.85
CA LEU A 159 -1.92 2.32 4.23
C LEU A 159 -1.63 2.30 2.74
N ASN A 160 -2.69 2.45 1.95
CA ASN A 160 -2.64 2.49 0.51
C ASN A 160 -3.74 3.40 -0.06
N GLY A 161 -3.60 3.77 -1.32
CA GLY A 161 -4.67 4.40 -2.10
C GLY A 161 -5.84 3.44 -2.30
N THR A 162 -7.06 3.98 -2.37
CA THR A 162 -8.33 3.21 -2.49
C THR A 162 -8.32 2.21 -3.64
N PHE A 163 -7.63 2.51 -4.74
CA PHE A 163 -7.53 1.59 -5.89
C PHE A 163 -6.98 0.21 -5.49
N HIS A 164 -6.04 0.18 -4.55
CA HIS A 164 -5.31 -1.02 -4.15
C HIS A 164 -6.10 -1.96 -3.21
N SER A 165 -7.31 -1.58 -2.80
CA SER A 165 -8.14 -2.36 -1.86
C SER A 165 -9.64 -2.31 -2.15
N LYS A 166 -10.11 -1.46 -3.06
CA LYS A 166 -11.54 -1.36 -3.39
C LYS A 166 -12.08 -2.68 -3.95
N TYR A 167 -13.36 -2.93 -3.73
CA TYR A 167 -14.06 -4.15 -4.17
C TYR A 167 -13.48 -5.47 -3.62
N ASN A 168 -12.62 -5.40 -2.60
CA ASN A 168 -11.80 -6.53 -2.14
C ASN A 168 -10.90 -7.08 -3.26
N GLU A 169 -10.37 -6.18 -4.09
CA GLU A 169 -9.41 -6.48 -5.16
C GLU A 169 -8.02 -5.89 -4.86
N GLY A 170 -7.13 -5.85 -5.84
CA GLY A 170 -5.75 -5.36 -5.67
C GLY A 170 -5.01 -6.17 -4.61
N ILE A 171 -4.45 -5.49 -3.60
CA ILE A 171 -3.73 -6.11 -2.48
C ILE A 171 -4.56 -7.20 -1.81
N TYR A 172 -5.87 -6.95 -1.58
CA TYR A 172 -6.74 -7.92 -0.92
C TYR A 172 -6.77 -9.24 -1.70
N TRP A 173 -6.92 -9.17 -3.02
CA TRP A 173 -7.01 -10.35 -3.88
C TRP A 173 -5.73 -11.20 -3.81
N TYR A 174 -4.56 -10.55 -3.85
CA TYR A 174 -3.28 -11.25 -3.69
C TYR A 174 -3.08 -11.79 -2.27
N LEU A 175 -3.51 -11.08 -1.22
CA LEU A 175 -3.44 -11.58 0.15
C LEU A 175 -4.25 -12.86 0.32
N ASN A 176 -5.50 -12.87 -0.16
CA ASN A 176 -6.35 -14.06 -0.13
C ASN A 176 -5.74 -15.24 -0.91
N LYS A 177 -4.97 -14.94 -1.96
CA LYS A 177 -4.24 -15.96 -2.72
C LYS A 177 -3.03 -16.50 -1.97
N TYR A 178 -2.24 -15.64 -1.33
CA TYR A 178 -1.04 -16.03 -0.60
C TYR A 178 -1.35 -16.70 0.73
N ASN A 179 -2.44 -16.30 1.37
CA ASN A 179 -2.86 -16.77 2.69
C ASN A 179 -4.39 -16.70 2.82
N PRO A 180 -5.13 -17.72 2.36
CA PRO A 180 -6.60 -17.73 2.35
C PRO A 180 -7.23 -17.75 3.75
N ASP A 181 -6.47 -18.11 4.78
CA ASP A 181 -6.93 -18.11 6.17
C ASP A 181 -6.75 -16.74 6.84
N LEU A 182 -6.09 -15.79 6.17
CA LEU A 182 -5.86 -14.45 6.70
C LEU A 182 -7.17 -13.68 6.81
N LYS A 183 -7.44 -13.15 8.00
CA LYS A 183 -8.55 -12.24 8.22
C LYS A 183 -8.16 -10.84 7.73
N VAL A 184 -8.75 -10.43 6.61
CA VAL A 184 -8.52 -9.11 6.02
C VAL A 184 -9.80 -8.29 6.12
N THR A 185 -9.66 -7.03 6.52
CA THR A 185 -10.75 -6.04 6.55
C THR A 185 -10.28 -4.78 5.86
N THR A 186 -11.13 -4.21 5.02
CA THR A 186 -10.84 -2.98 4.27
C THR A 186 -11.56 -1.78 4.87
N LEU A 187 -10.83 -0.67 4.98
CA LEU A 187 -11.37 0.63 5.37
C LEU A 187 -11.05 1.61 4.26
N ASN A 188 -12.07 2.14 3.59
CA ASN A 188 -11.90 3.10 2.51
C ASN A 188 -12.49 4.45 2.86
N SER A 189 -11.74 5.52 2.56
CA SER A 189 -12.24 6.89 2.68
C SER A 189 -12.86 7.37 1.38
N VAL A 190 -14.02 8.01 1.47
CA VAL A 190 -14.73 8.61 0.34
C VAL A 190 -15.12 10.05 0.64
N GLU A 191 -15.04 10.92 -0.36
CA GLU A 191 -15.51 12.30 -0.24
C GLU A 191 -16.97 12.41 -0.71
N GLN A 192 -17.83 13.06 0.08
CA GLN A 192 -19.21 13.35 -0.29
C GLN A 192 -19.81 14.52 0.51
N LYS A 193 -20.80 15.21 -0.08
CA LYS A 193 -21.47 16.36 0.55
C LYS A 193 -22.17 16.06 1.88
N HIS A 194 -22.89 14.93 1.94
CA HIS A 194 -23.69 14.55 3.10
C HIS A 194 -23.08 13.32 3.78
N VAL A 195 -22.36 13.50 4.88
CA VAL A 195 -21.61 12.40 5.53
C VAL A 195 -22.46 11.47 6.39
N THR A 196 -23.72 11.84 6.67
CA THR A 196 -24.62 11.01 7.49
C THR A 196 -25.31 9.90 6.69
N GLU A 197 -25.27 9.95 5.35
CA GLU A 197 -25.87 8.95 4.47
C GLU A 197 -24.86 8.54 3.40
N LEU A 198 -24.48 7.27 3.36
CA LEU A 198 -23.52 6.77 2.38
C LEU A 198 -24.14 6.73 0.97
N GLN A 199 -23.50 7.38 0.00
CA GLN A 199 -23.94 7.33 -1.39
C GLN A 199 -23.87 5.89 -1.94
N GLN A 200 -24.84 5.51 -2.78
CA GLN A 200 -24.93 4.16 -3.33
C GLN A 200 -23.65 3.72 -4.06
N ALA A 201 -22.98 4.64 -4.76
CA ALA A 201 -21.72 4.38 -5.45
C ALA A 201 -20.58 3.96 -4.49
N ASN A 202 -20.66 4.35 -3.22
CA ASN A 202 -19.61 4.10 -2.22
C ASN A 202 -19.86 2.84 -1.38
N GLN A 203 -21.05 2.24 -1.44
CA GLN A 203 -21.47 1.13 -0.56
C GLN A 203 -20.64 -0.15 -0.72
N LYS A 204 -19.99 -0.35 -1.88
CA LYS A 204 -19.24 -1.57 -2.19
C LYS A 204 -17.74 -1.38 -2.20
N LEU A 205 -17.26 -0.21 -1.76
CA LEU A 205 -15.84 0.10 -1.85
C LEU A 205 -15.02 -0.65 -0.80
N GLY A 206 -15.58 -1.06 0.33
CA GLY A 206 -14.86 -1.82 1.36
C GLY A 206 -15.79 -2.25 2.49
N ASP A 207 -15.26 -2.97 3.48
CA ASP A 207 -16.03 -3.46 4.64
C ASP A 207 -16.49 -2.30 5.54
N PHE A 208 -15.62 -1.29 5.67
CA PHE A 208 -15.93 -0.03 6.34
C PHE A 208 -15.65 1.15 5.41
N ILE A 209 -16.55 2.14 5.45
CA ILE A 209 -16.43 3.36 4.66
C ILE A 209 -16.38 4.57 5.57
N LEU A 210 -15.29 5.35 5.48
CA LEU A 210 -15.15 6.64 6.13
C LEU A 210 -15.60 7.75 5.18
N THR A 211 -16.74 8.37 5.45
CA THR A 211 -17.25 9.50 4.66
C THR A 211 -16.65 10.81 5.16
N ILE A 212 -16.02 11.54 4.25
CA ILE A 212 -15.38 12.83 4.49
C ILE A 212 -16.14 13.93 3.74
N PRO A 213 -16.40 15.09 4.35
CA PRO A 213 -16.96 16.23 3.62
C PRO A 213 -16.08 16.61 2.43
N ASP A 214 -16.69 16.79 1.25
CA ASP A 214 -15.97 17.12 0.00
C ASP A 214 -15.32 18.53 0.01
N ASN A 215 -15.62 19.33 1.02
CA ASN A 215 -15.04 20.65 1.27
C ASN A 215 -13.90 20.65 2.31
N MET A 216 -13.44 19.48 2.78
CA MET A 216 -12.26 19.41 3.65
C MET A 216 -10.98 19.82 2.91
N THR A 217 -10.10 20.53 3.61
CA THR A 217 -8.78 20.92 3.11
C THR A 217 -7.94 19.68 2.81
N LYS A 218 -7.34 19.63 1.61
CA LYS A 218 -6.52 18.51 1.17
C LYS A 218 -5.04 18.74 1.48
N PRO A 219 -4.31 17.71 1.96
CA PRO A 219 -2.89 17.85 2.28
C PRO A 219 -1.95 17.65 1.07
N TYR A 220 -2.49 17.38 -0.12
CA TYR A 220 -1.74 17.20 -1.38
C TYR A 220 -1.26 18.53 -1.96
#